data_AF-L9WLL8-F1
#
_entry.id   AF-L9WLL8-F1
#
_cell.length_a   1.000
_cell.length_b   1.000
_cell.length_c   1.000
_cell.angle_alpha   90.00
_cell.angle_beta   90.00
_cell.angle_gamma   90.00
#
_symmetry.space_group_name_H-M   'P 1'
#
loop_
_entity.id
_entity.type
_entity.pdbx_description
1 polymer ?
#
loop_
_entity_poly.entity_id
_entity_poly.type
_entity_poly.pdbx_seq_one_letter_code
_entity_poly.pdbx_strand_id
1 'polypeptide(L)'
;MRHIQVTVPIGKRETVLELLDEEGVDYVVTDETSSREYDTVVYFPLPTNAVEPILDSLQNVGVDQESYTVVMDAETVVSTKFDELQEAYATESVEEEQISRQELLTQANELTPTFSVFFTMTLISAVVATVGLLLDSPAVVVGSMVIAPLIGPALSASIGTVVNDREVFFTGMRYQFAGVAGGIVAAAIFAWLFQTLFLVPPGAEITEIDEVAERIAPELLLLPVALGAGAAGILSLATGFSVAIVGVMIAAALVPPMAAAGIALAWGLPVAALGSTVLVLVNLLGVNLAGLLTLWYIGYRPENWFETSIAQRKLLKQIGVFVVVIAVLSLFLAGITYTSYQVSAFEETASQEAEDVLAEHDALTLLELSVEVHEDGAPFGSSLDATEQVDVVIIEVGGPPETYDSAVIEQLDERINQHTADETTVQVRFVTTGSG
;
A
#
# COMPACT_ATOMS: atom_id res chain seq x y z
N MET A 1 -11.52 5.34 -25.41
CA MET A 1 -11.63 5.54 -26.87
C MET A 1 -10.23 5.57 -27.43
N ARG A 2 -9.99 4.90 -28.55
CA ARG A 2 -8.68 4.86 -29.20
C ARG A 2 -8.80 5.35 -30.63
N HIS A 3 -7.78 6.04 -31.11
CA HIS A 3 -7.61 6.37 -32.52
C HIS A 3 -6.57 5.42 -33.11
N ILE A 4 -6.99 4.60 -34.08
CA ILE A 4 -6.12 3.64 -34.73
C ILE A 4 -5.65 4.21 -36.06
N GLN A 5 -4.35 4.10 -36.30
CA GLN A 5 -3.71 4.34 -37.58
C GLN A 5 -3.08 3.04 -38.05
N VAL A 6 -3.48 2.56 -39.23
CA VAL A 6 -2.95 1.32 -39.81
C VAL A 6 -2.49 1.52 -41.24
N THR A 7 -1.32 1.00 -41.56
CA THR A 7 -0.82 0.92 -42.94
C THR A 7 -1.37 -0.33 -43.61
N VAL A 8 -1.90 -0.20 -44.82
CA VAL A 8 -2.57 -1.29 -45.53
C VAL A 8 -1.69 -1.77 -46.69
N PRO A 9 -1.36 -3.08 -46.76
CA PRO A 9 -0.58 -3.65 -47.85
C PRO A 9 -1.22 -3.47 -49.22
N ILE A 10 -0.40 -3.45 -50.27
CA ILE A 10 -0.88 -3.37 -51.66
C ILE A 10 -1.87 -4.50 -51.95
N GLY A 11 -3.02 -4.14 -52.55
CA GLY A 11 -4.05 -5.09 -52.95
C GLY A 11 -5.01 -5.50 -51.83
N LYS A 12 -4.84 -4.97 -50.61
CA LYS A 12 -5.74 -5.22 -49.46
C LYS A 12 -6.68 -4.07 -49.13
N ARG A 13 -6.48 -2.90 -49.76
CA ARG A 13 -7.28 -1.69 -49.54
C ARG A 13 -8.78 -1.97 -49.51
N GLU A 14 -9.32 -2.54 -50.58
CA GLU A 14 -10.77 -2.74 -50.72
C GLU A 14 -11.33 -3.68 -49.64
N THR A 15 -10.63 -4.79 -49.37
CA THR A 15 -11.01 -5.74 -48.31
C THR A 15 -11.00 -5.12 -46.91
N VAL A 16 -10.03 -4.25 -46.61
CA VAL A 16 -9.96 -3.56 -45.31
C VAL A 16 -11.09 -2.55 -45.17
N LEU A 17 -11.39 -1.79 -46.23
CA LEU A 17 -12.48 -0.80 -46.19
C LEU A 17 -13.84 -1.49 -46.09
N GLU A 18 -14.07 -2.58 -46.82
CA GLU A 18 -15.29 -3.39 -46.71
C GLU A 18 -15.49 -3.93 -45.29
N LEU A 19 -14.43 -4.45 -44.65
CA LEU A 19 -14.49 -4.90 -43.25
C LEU A 19 -14.89 -3.77 -42.30
N LEU A 20 -14.28 -2.59 -42.42
CA LEU A 20 -14.59 -1.46 -41.56
C LEU A 20 -16.03 -0.94 -41.78
N ASP A 21 -16.51 -0.97 -43.03
CA ASP A 21 -17.89 -0.63 -43.36
C ASP A 21 -18.89 -1.67 -42.79
N GLU A 22 -18.56 -2.96 -42.83
CA GLU A 22 -19.36 -4.04 -42.23
C GLU A 22 -19.45 -3.92 -40.70
N GLU A 23 -18.36 -3.55 -40.05
CA GLU A 23 -18.29 -3.31 -38.60
C GLU A 23 -18.86 -1.94 -38.18
N GLY A 24 -19.32 -1.12 -39.14
CA GLY A 24 -19.92 0.19 -38.85
C GLY A 24 -18.92 1.25 -38.39
N VAL A 25 -17.63 1.06 -38.66
CA VAL A 25 -16.55 1.95 -38.22
C VAL A 25 -16.41 3.13 -39.20
N ASP A 26 -16.39 4.37 -38.68
CA ASP A 26 -16.01 5.53 -39.49
C ASP A 26 -14.49 5.59 -39.69
N TYR A 27 -14.05 5.92 -40.90
CA TYR A 27 -12.63 5.97 -41.22
C TYR A 27 -12.27 7.11 -42.17
N VAL A 28 -10.99 7.47 -42.15
CA VAL A 28 -10.35 8.38 -43.11
C VAL A 28 -9.21 7.64 -43.80
N VAL A 29 -9.14 7.74 -45.12
CA VAL A 29 -8.11 7.08 -45.94
C VAL A 29 -7.19 8.14 -46.53
N THR A 30 -5.89 7.90 -46.46
CA THR A 30 -4.87 8.70 -47.14
C THR A 30 -3.91 7.79 -47.91
N ASP A 31 -3.51 8.19 -49.11
CA ASP A 31 -2.53 7.41 -49.88
C ASP A 31 -1.14 7.43 -49.21
N GLU A 32 -0.48 6.27 -49.16
CA GLU A 32 0.89 6.10 -48.63
C GLU A 32 1.87 6.17 -49.81
N THR A 33 2.94 6.96 -49.70
CA THR A 33 3.88 7.18 -50.82
C THR A 33 5.35 7.04 -50.45
N SER A 34 5.66 6.77 -49.18
CA SER A 34 7.02 6.62 -48.66
C SER A 34 7.60 5.23 -48.94
N SER A 35 6.77 4.20 -49.04
CA SER A 35 7.17 2.83 -49.31
C SER A 35 6.53 2.27 -50.60
N ARG A 36 6.98 1.08 -51.03
CA ARG A 36 6.32 0.30 -52.10
C ARG A 36 5.64 -0.96 -51.57
N GLU A 37 5.57 -1.13 -50.25
CA GLU A 37 4.90 -2.27 -49.60
C GLU A 37 3.46 -1.93 -49.23
N TYR A 38 3.20 -0.65 -48.92
CA TYR A 38 1.90 -0.14 -48.52
C TYR A 38 1.33 0.80 -49.57
N ASP A 39 0.01 0.79 -49.74
CA ASP A 39 -0.71 1.67 -50.69
C ASP A 39 -1.46 2.79 -49.96
N THR A 40 -1.89 2.55 -48.73
CA THR A 40 -2.77 3.47 -48.02
C THR A 40 -2.55 3.40 -46.51
N VAL A 41 -2.90 4.48 -45.85
CA VAL A 41 -3.02 4.57 -44.40
C VAL A 41 -4.48 4.86 -44.05
N VAL A 42 -5.05 4.06 -43.16
CA VAL A 42 -6.43 4.22 -42.69
C VAL A 42 -6.42 4.66 -41.23
N TYR A 43 -7.22 5.68 -40.93
CA TYR A 43 -7.39 6.25 -39.60
C TYR A 43 -8.83 6.06 -39.16
N PHE A 44 -9.07 5.49 -37.99
CA PHE A 44 -10.42 5.27 -37.49
C PHE A 44 -10.47 5.32 -35.95
N PRO A 45 -11.50 5.94 -35.36
CA PRO A 45 -11.72 5.88 -33.92
C PRO A 45 -12.48 4.59 -33.54
N LEU A 46 -12.09 3.96 -32.45
CA LEU A 46 -12.80 2.83 -31.84
C LEU A 46 -13.08 3.06 -30.35
N PRO A 47 -14.24 2.59 -29.86
CA PRO A 47 -14.44 2.30 -28.44
C PRO A 47 -13.33 1.35 -27.94
N THR A 48 -12.92 1.49 -26.67
CA THR A 48 -11.76 0.75 -26.13
C THR A 48 -11.92 -0.77 -26.26
N ASN A 49 -13.13 -1.25 -25.97
CA ASN A 49 -13.61 -2.63 -26.10
C ASN A 49 -13.70 -3.15 -27.54
N ALA A 50 -13.82 -2.28 -28.54
CA ALA A 50 -13.87 -2.67 -29.95
C ALA A 50 -12.45 -2.80 -30.56
N VAL A 51 -11.40 -2.33 -29.89
CA VAL A 51 -10.03 -2.31 -30.44
C VAL A 51 -9.54 -3.70 -30.80
N GLU A 52 -9.60 -4.63 -29.85
CA GLU A 52 -9.03 -5.98 -30.02
C GLU A 52 -9.82 -6.81 -31.06
N PRO A 53 -11.17 -6.88 -31.02
CA PRO A 53 -11.97 -7.55 -32.04
C PRO A 53 -11.72 -7.04 -33.46
N ILE A 54 -11.60 -5.71 -33.64
CA ILE A 54 -11.38 -5.12 -34.96
C ILE A 54 -9.94 -5.36 -35.44
N LEU A 55 -8.94 -5.27 -34.55
CA LEU A 55 -7.56 -5.59 -34.91
C LEU A 55 -7.37 -7.07 -35.27
N ASP A 56 -8.09 -7.97 -34.61
CA ASP A 56 -8.11 -9.40 -34.97
C ASP A 56 -8.76 -9.65 -36.33
N SER A 57 -9.89 -8.98 -36.60
CA SER A 57 -10.54 -9.01 -37.91
C SER A 57 -9.65 -8.47 -39.03
N LEU A 58 -8.90 -7.40 -38.76
CA LEU A 58 -7.92 -6.83 -39.70
C LEU A 58 -6.77 -7.82 -39.99
N GLN A 59 -6.26 -8.52 -38.97
CA GLN A 59 -5.26 -9.57 -39.16
C GLN A 59 -5.77 -10.69 -40.06
N ASN A 60 -7.03 -11.11 -39.90
CA ASN A 60 -7.64 -12.17 -40.71
C ASN A 60 -7.75 -11.82 -42.20
N VAL A 61 -7.90 -10.54 -42.55
CA VAL A 61 -7.95 -10.08 -43.95
C VAL A 61 -6.57 -9.79 -44.55
N GLY A 62 -5.51 -9.90 -43.75
CA GLY A 62 -4.11 -9.79 -44.18
C GLY A 62 -3.45 -8.46 -43.84
N VAL A 63 -3.85 -7.83 -42.74
CA VAL A 63 -3.10 -6.76 -42.07
C VAL A 63 -2.29 -7.41 -40.95
N ASP A 64 -1.16 -7.99 -41.35
CA ASP A 64 -0.26 -8.79 -40.52
C ASP A 64 0.70 -7.94 -39.67
N GLN A 65 1.46 -8.57 -38.77
CA GLN A 65 2.37 -7.88 -37.81
C GLN A 65 3.47 -7.03 -38.48
N GLU A 66 3.70 -7.21 -39.78
CA GLU A 66 4.62 -6.38 -40.54
C GLU A 66 4.03 -4.99 -40.85
N SER A 67 2.70 -4.88 -40.85
CA SER A 67 1.99 -3.62 -41.01
C SER A 67 2.18 -2.71 -39.79
N TYR A 68 2.53 -1.47 -40.07
CA TYR A 68 2.66 -0.44 -39.05
C TYR A 68 1.28 -0.04 -38.54
N THR A 69 1.00 -0.38 -37.27
CA THR A 69 -0.24 -0.03 -36.55
C THR A 69 0.12 0.83 -35.34
N VAL A 70 -0.55 1.97 -35.18
CA VAL A 70 -0.43 2.86 -34.03
C VAL A 70 -1.79 2.99 -33.37
N VAL A 71 -1.84 2.78 -32.06
CA VAL A 71 -3.03 3.00 -31.24
C VAL A 71 -2.75 4.21 -30.36
N MET A 72 -3.55 5.26 -30.50
CA MET A 72 -3.43 6.51 -29.74
C MET A 72 -4.67 6.73 -28.87
N ASP A 73 -4.51 7.47 -27.78
CA ASP A 73 -5.65 7.94 -27.01
C ASP A 73 -6.38 9.08 -27.71
N ALA A 74 -7.71 8.95 -27.82
CA ALA A 74 -8.59 10.01 -28.27
C ALA A 74 -9.36 10.58 -27.08
N GLU A 75 -9.18 11.87 -26.77
CA GLU A 75 -9.92 12.53 -25.69
C GLU A 75 -11.41 12.65 -26.00
N THR A 76 -11.76 12.88 -27.26
CA THR A 76 -13.15 13.00 -27.70
C THR A 76 -13.31 12.57 -29.14
N VAL A 77 -14.35 11.78 -29.39
CA VAL A 77 -14.81 11.43 -30.74
C VAL A 77 -16.27 11.91 -30.84
N VAL A 78 -16.60 12.62 -31.91
CA VAL A 78 -17.96 13.07 -32.19
C VAL A 78 -18.39 12.46 -33.52
N SER A 79 -19.05 11.31 -33.45
CA SER A 79 -19.65 10.65 -34.61
C SER A 79 -20.84 9.81 -34.16
N THR A 80 -21.94 9.90 -34.90
CA THR A 80 -23.13 9.07 -34.65
C THR A 80 -22.83 7.58 -34.83
N LYS A 81 -22.01 7.19 -35.82
CA LYS A 81 -21.60 5.79 -35.96
C LYS A 81 -20.70 5.35 -34.82
N PHE A 82 -19.84 6.26 -34.32
CA PHE A 82 -19.03 5.95 -33.14
C PHE A 82 -19.91 5.73 -31.91
N ASP A 83 -20.94 6.56 -31.70
CA ASP A 83 -21.88 6.39 -30.58
C ASP A 83 -22.65 5.07 -30.71
N GLU A 84 -23.11 4.71 -31.91
CA GLU A 84 -23.77 3.42 -32.20
C GLU A 84 -22.83 2.23 -31.98
N LEU A 85 -21.58 2.34 -32.42
CA LEU A 85 -20.53 1.34 -32.20
C LEU A 85 -20.20 1.22 -30.70
N GLN A 86 -20.12 2.34 -30.00
CA GLN A 86 -19.89 2.36 -28.56
C GLN A 86 -21.03 1.67 -27.82
N GLU A 87 -22.29 1.89 -28.22
CA GLU A 87 -23.45 1.22 -27.63
C GLU A 87 -23.52 -0.27 -27.99
N ALA A 88 -23.15 -0.65 -29.23
CA ALA A 88 -23.10 -2.03 -29.67
C ALA A 88 -22.04 -2.86 -28.92
N TYR A 89 -20.93 -2.22 -28.56
CA TYR A 89 -19.88 -2.83 -27.75
C TYR A 89 -20.05 -2.52 -26.24
N ALA A 90 -20.98 -1.63 -25.83
CA ALA A 90 -21.19 -1.27 -24.43
C ALA A 90 -21.76 -2.46 -23.66
N THR A 91 -20.99 -2.93 -22.69
CA THR A 91 -21.34 -4.14 -21.93
C THR A 91 -21.68 -3.79 -20.49
N GLU A 92 -22.68 -4.47 -19.94
CA GLU A 92 -23.10 -4.37 -18.53
C GLU A 92 -22.05 -4.89 -17.51
N SER A 93 -20.89 -5.41 -17.95
CA SER A 93 -19.91 -6.07 -17.08
C SER A 93 -18.49 -5.56 -17.24
N VAL A 94 -17.76 -5.47 -16.13
CA VAL A 94 -16.33 -5.09 -16.05
C VAL A 94 -15.44 -6.00 -16.91
N GLU A 95 -15.92 -7.20 -17.27
CA GLU A 95 -15.15 -8.15 -18.07
C GLU A 95 -14.93 -7.69 -19.53
N GLU A 96 -15.75 -6.79 -20.08
CA GLU A 96 -15.65 -6.36 -21.49
C GLU A 96 -15.12 -4.92 -21.67
N GLU A 97 -14.94 -4.15 -20.58
CA GLU A 97 -14.22 -2.86 -20.58
C GLU A 97 -12.68 -3.00 -20.49
N GLN A 98 -12.18 -4.24 -20.45
CA GLN A 98 -10.79 -4.58 -20.28
C GLN A 98 -9.91 -4.13 -21.45
N ILE A 99 -8.81 -3.45 -21.13
CA ILE A 99 -7.73 -3.20 -22.09
C ILE A 99 -6.91 -4.47 -22.36
N SER A 100 -6.24 -4.54 -23.52
CA SER A 100 -5.40 -5.70 -23.86
C SER A 100 -4.26 -5.90 -22.86
N ARG A 101 -3.69 -7.10 -22.80
CA ARG A 101 -2.56 -7.39 -21.88
C ARG A 101 -1.31 -6.59 -22.20
N GLN A 102 -1.05 -6.36 -23.48
CA GLN A 102 0.06 -5.54 -23.95
C GLN A 102 -0.16 -4.09 -23.54
N GLU A 103 -1.41 -3.62 -23.55
CA GLU A 103 -1.76 -2.30 -23.05
C GLU A 103 -1.62 -2.19 -21.52
N LEU A 104 -2.06 -3.20 -20.74
CA LEU A 104 -1.79 -3.26 -19.30
C LEU A 104 -0.30 -3.17 -18.99
N LEU A 105 0.53 -3.94 -19.70
CA LEU A 105 1.98 -3.92 -19.56
C LEU A 105 2.57 -2.57 -19.93
N THR A 106 2.09 -1.97 -21.01
CA THR A 106 2.54 -0.66 -21.48
C THR A 106 2.22 0.42 -20.44
N GLN A 107 0.97 0.49 -19.97
CA GLN A 107 0.58 1.45 -18.94
C GLN A 107 1.34 1.22 -17.62
N ALA A 108 1.54 -0.03 -17.19
CA ALA A 108 2.31 -0.32 -15.99
C ALA A 108 3.79 0.11 -16.11
N ASN A 109 4.38 -0.05 -17.30
CA ASN A 109 5.73 0.44 -17.60
C ASN A 109 5.79 1.97 -17.65
N GLU A 110 4.79 2.65 -18.21
CA GLU A 110 4.70 4.12 -18.22
C GLU A 110 4.59 4.70 -16.81
N LEU A 111 3.89 3.99 -15.90
CA LEU A 111 3.80 4.32 -14.48
C LEU A 111 5.05 3.97 -13.69
N THR A 112 6.01 3.26 -14.30
CA THR A 112 7.25 2.83 -13.65
C THR A 112 8.43 3.68 -14.15
N PRO A 113 8.81 4.74 -13.42
CA PRO A 113 9.96 5.56 -13.83
C PRO A 113 11.25 4.74 -13.80
N THR A 114 12.31 5.28 -14.42
CA THR A 114 13.64 4.64 -14.36
C THR A 114 14.07 4.39 -12.91
N PHE A 115 14.81 3.30 -12.67
CA PHE A 115 15.19 2.89 -11.31
C PHE A 115 15.82 4.02 -10.49
N SER A 116 16.67 4.84 -11.10
CA SER A 116 17.31 6.00 -10.44
C SER A 116 16.29 7.03 -9.98
N VAL A 117 15.32 7.38 -10.83
CA VAL A 117 14.25 8.34 -10.50
C VAL A 117 13.32 7.74 -9.45
N PHE A 118 12.89 6.49 -9.63
CA PHE A 118 12.08 5.75 -8.65
C PHE A 118 12.74 5.76 -7.27
N PHE A 119 14.01 5.34 -7.21
CA PHE A 119 14.75 5.22 -5.96
C PHE A 119 14.95 6.58 -5.29
N THR A 120 15.34 7.60 -6.07
CA THR A 120 15.53 8.97 -5.55
C THR A 120 14.22 9.56 -5.02
N MET A 121 13.11 9.42 -5.74
CA MET A 121 11.81 9.89 -5.26
C MET A 121 11.35 9.15 -4.00
N THR A 122 11.61 7.84 -3.92
CA THR A 122 11.30 7.05 -2.73
C THR A 122 12.12 7.50 -1.51
N LEU A 123 13.41 7.80 -1.70
CA LEU A 123 14.27 8.36 -0.65
C LEU A 123 13.75 9.74 -0.19
N ILE A 124 13.41 10.63 -1.12
CA ILE A 124 12.85 11.95 -0.79
C ILE A 124 11.54 11.80 -0.03
N SER A 125 10.63 10.94 -0.51
CA SER A 125 9.37 10.64 0.17
C SER A 125 9.59 10.13 1.59
N ALA A 126 10.50 9.17 1.80
CA ALA A 126 10.82 8.64 3.12
C ALA A 126 11.36 9.73 4.08
N VAL A 127 12.20 10.65 3.58
CA VAL A 127 12.69 11.78 4.38
C VAL A 127 11.57 12.75 4.73
N VAL A 128 10.71 13.11 3.78
CA VAL A 128 9.56 14.00 4.04
C VAL A 128 8.57 13.33 4.99
N ALA A 129 8.34 12.03 4.86
CA ALA A 129 7.52 11.24 5.79
C ALA A 129 8.12 11.25 7.20
N THR A 130 9.43 11.05 7.32
CA THR A 130 10.14 11.11 8.61
C THR A 130 9.95 12.47 9.28
N VAL A 131 10.09 13.56 8.52
CA VAL A 131 9.83 14.91 9.02
C VAL A 131 8.36 15.09 9.40
N GLY A 132 7.42 14.59 8.59
CA GLY A 132 6.00 14.69 8.86
C GLY A 132 5.58 13.97 10.14
N LEU A 133 6.13 12.77 10.38
CA LEU A 133 5.89 12.00 11.60
C LEU A 133 6.50 12.70 12.82
N LEU A 134 7.76 13.14 12.75
CA LEU A 134 8.41 13.84 13.88
C LEU A 134 7.82 15.22 14.20
N LEU A 135 7.16 15.86 13.23
CA LEU A 135 6.45 17.13 13.41
C LEU A 135 4.98 16.94 13.80
N ASP A 136 4.51 15.70 13.97
CA ASP A 136 3.11 15.41 14.27
C ASP A 136 2.15 16.07 13.26
N SER A 137 2.48 15.92 11.97
CA SER A 137 1.80 16.64 10.89
C SER A 137 1.20 15.69 9.85
N PRO A 138 -0.09 15.32 10.00
CA PRO A 138 -0.76 14.44 9.04
C PRO A 138 -0.70 15.00 7.61
N ALA A 139 -0.75 16.33 7.44
CA ALA A 139 -0.66 16.98 6.14
C ALA A 139 0.70 16.75 5.45
N VAL A 140 1.82 16.80 6.18
CA VAL A 140 3.15 16.53 5.64
C VAL A 140 3.32 15.04 5.33
N VAL A 141 2.78 14.17 6.20
CA VAL A 141 2.77 12.73 5.97
C VAL A 141 2.01 12.39 4.69
N VAL A 142 0.82 12.97 4.47
CA VAL A 142 0.07 12.80 3.20
C VAL A 142 0.84 13.36 2.01
N GLY A 143 1.47 14.53 2.15
CA GLY A 143 2.33 15.12 1.12
C GLY A 143 3.48 14.20 0.70
N SER A 144 4.06 13.46 1.64
CA SER A 144 5.13 12.49 1.36
C SER A 144 4.64 11.31 0.50
N MET A 145 3.39 10.87 0.67
CA MET A 145 2.81 9.76 -0.08
C MET A 145 2.67 10.09 -1.57
N VAL A 146 2.36 11.34 -1.90
CA VAL A 146 2.20 11.80 -3.29
C VAL A 146 3.52 11.79 -4.06
N ILE A 147 4.66 11.88 -3.35
CA ILE A 147 6.00 11.92 -3.96
C ILE A 147 6.45 10.53 -4.43
N ALA A 148 6.08 9.47 -3.70
CA ALA A 148 6.62 8.12 -3.92
C ALA A 148 5.94 7.39 -5.10
N PRO A 149 6.67 7.03 -6.17
CA PRO A 149 6.11 6.35 -7.34
C PRO A 149 6.00 4.83 -7.12
N LEU A 150 5.24 4.41 -6.10
CA LEU A 150 5.13 3.00 -5.68
C LEU A 150 4.12 2.19 -6.50
N ILE A 151 3.21 2.86 -7.22
CA ILE A 151 2.16 2.19 -8.00
C ILE A 151 2.70 1.37 -9.17
N GLY A 152 3.58 1.95 -10.01
CA GLY A 152 4.11 1.29 -11.20
C GLY A 152 4.78 -0.05 -10.89
N PRO A 153 5.73 -0.12 -9.95
CA PRO A 153 6.34 -1.38 -9.54
C PRO A 153 5.38 -2.43 -8.97
N ALA A 154 4.35 -2.01 -8.23
CA ALA A 154 3.33 -2.89 -7.67
C ALA A 154 2.42 -3.50 -8.76
N LEU A 155 1.97 -2.68 -9.70
CA LEU A 155 1.18 -3.12 -10.84
C LEU A 155 2.01 -4.01 -11.77
N SER A 156 3.25 -3.62 -12.08
CA SER A 156 4.17 -4.39 -12.92
C SER A 156 4.41 -5.80 -12.38
N ALA A 157 4.61 -5.95 -11.07
CA ALA A 157 4.76 -7.27 -10.45
C ALA A 157 3.48 -8.11 -10.56
N SER A 158 2.32 -7.50 -10.34
CA SER A 158 1.02 -8.20 -10.46
C SER A 158 0.74 -8.63 -11.90
N ILE A 159 0.96 -7.75 -12.87
CA ILE A 159 0.71 -7.98 -14.30
C ILE A 159 1.72 -8.98 -14.88
N GLY A 160 3.01 -8.83 -14.58
CA GLY A 160 4.07 -9.74 -14.99
C GLY A 160 3.78 -11.20 -14.63
N THR A 161 3.10 -11.42 -13.51
CA THR A 161 2.66 -12.76 -13.09
C THR A 161 1.59 -13.33 -14.04
N VAL A 162 0.62 -12.52 -14.45
CA VAL A 162 -0.51 -12.95 -15.27
C VAL A 162 -0.15 -13.11 -16.74
N VAL A 163 0.71 -12.23 -17.27
CA VAL A 163 1.28 -12.37 -18.62
C VAL A 163 2.39 -13.43 -18.69
N ASN A 164 2.74 -14.06 -17.56
CA ASN A 164 3.82 -15.04 -17.43
C ASN A 164 5.19 -14.50 -17.90
N ASP A 165 5.42 -13.20 -17.70
CA ASP A 165 6.69 -12.52 -17.90
C ASP A 165 7.43 -12.41 -16.57
N ARG A 166 8.42 -13.29 -16.39
CA ARG A 166 9.23 -13.33 -15.18
C ARG A 166 10.11 -12.10 -15.03
N GLU A 167 10.60 -11.54 -16.13
CA GLU A 167 11.50 -10.39 -16.08
C GLU A 167 10.75 -9.16 -15.57
N VAL A 168 9.53 -8.93 -16.07
CA VAL A 168 8.65 -7.87 -15.58
C VAL A 168 8.29 -8.09 -14.11
N PHE A 169 7.92 -9.32 -13.72
CA PHE A 169 7.63 -9.66 -12.33
C PHE A 169 8.80 -9.35 -11.39
N PHE A 170 9.99 -9.86 -11.70
CA PHE A 170 11.18 -9.67 -10.86
C PHE A 170 11.67 -8.22 -10.87
N THR A 171 11.49 -7.49 -11.97
CA THR A 171 11.79 -6.06 -12.04
C THR A 171 10.90 -5.26 -11.09
N GLY A 172 9.58 -5.45 -11.17
CA GLY A 172 8.63 -4.80 -10.26
C GLY A 172 8.93 -5.13 -8.80
N MET A 173 9.18 -6.40 -8.50
CA MET A 173 9.49 -6.86 -7.14
C MET A 173 10.83 -6.29 -6.63
N ARG A 174 11.86 -6.25 -7.47
CA ARG A 174 13.16 -5.64 -7.15
C ARG A 174 13.01 -4.16 -6.83
N TYR A 175 12.22 -3.42 -7.61
CA TYR A 175 11.95 -2.00 -7.36
C TYR A 175 11.29 -1.82 -5.99
N GLN A 176 10.23 -2.58 -5.70
CA GLN A 176 9.54 -2.48 -4.42
C GLN A 176 10.46 -2.79 -3.23
N PHE A 177 11.19 -3.90 -3.25
CA PHE A 177 12.10 -4.25 -2.15
C PHE A 177 13.27 -3.28 -2.02
N ALA A 178 13.87 -2.83 -3.13
CA ALA A 178 14.94 -1.85 -3.07
C ALA A 178 14.45 -0.48 -2.59
N GLY A 179 13.24 -0.08 -3.01
CA GLY A 179 12.59 1.15 -2.58
C GLY A 179 12.28 1.12 -1.08
N VAL A 180 11.65 0.05 -0.58
CA VAL A 180 11.40 -0.13 0.85
C VAL A 180 12.70 -0.14 1.65
N ALA A 181 13.68 -0.97 1.27
CA ALA A 181 14.95 -1.05 2.00
C ALA A 181 15.70 0.30 1.99
N GLY A 182 15.77 0.96 0.83
CA GLY A 182 16.41 2.26 0.69
C GLY A 182 15.69 3.36 1.48
N GLY A 183 14.36 3.35 1.47
CA GLY A 183 13.55 4.32 2.20
C GLY A 183 13.62 4.13 3.72
N ILE A 184 13.60 2.90 4.24
CA ILE A 184 13.84 2.62 5.67
C ILE A 184 15.23 3.14 6.07
N VAL A 185 16.26 2.83 5.28
CA VAL A 185 17.63 3.29 5.55
C VAL A 185 17.74 4.81 5.51
N ALA A 186 17.09 5.47 4.55
CA ALA A 186 17.07 6.92 4.48
C ALA A 186 16.34 7.53 5.68
N ALA A 187 15.16 7.02 6.01
CA ALA A 187 14.42 7.45 7.19
C ALA A 187 15.27 7.29 8.46
N ALA A 188 15.95 6.16 8.64
CA ALA A 188 16.85 5.94 9.78
C ALA A 188 18.02 6.93 9.82
N ILE A 189 18.71 7.15 8.69
CA ILE A 189 19.83 8.09 8.62
C ILE A 189 19.38 9.52 8.94
N PHE A 190 18.25 9.96 8.38
CA PHE A 190 17.75 11.32 8.60
C PHE A 190 17.15 11.51 9.99
N ALA A 191 16.41 10.52 10.50
CA ALA A 191 15.92 10.50 11.88
C ALA A 191 17.10 10.61 12.88
N TRP A 192 18.15 9.82 12.69
CA TRP A 192 19.37 9.89 13.49
C TRP A 192 20.09 11.25 13.37
N LEU A 193 20.12 11.83 12.17
CA LEU A 193 20.69 13.16 11.94
C LEU A 193 19.90 14.26 12.67
N PHE A 194 18.56 14.21 12.64
CA PHE A 194 17.70 15.16 13.32
C PHE A 194 17.85 15.10 14.85
N GLN A 195 17.98 13.88 15.39
CA GLN A 195 18.30 13.64 16.78
C GLN A 195 19.67 14.22 17.16
N THR A 196 20.71 13.96 16.33
CA THR A 196 22.09 14.42 16.59
C THR A 196 22.26 15.93 16.45
N LEU A 197 21.49 16.58 15.58
CA LEU A 197 21.52 18.03 15.37
C LEU A 197 20.68 18.82 16.39
N PHE A 198 20.09 18.18 17.39
CA PHE A 198 19.18 18.80 18.37
C PHE A 198 17.98 19.50 17.72
N LEU A 199 17.51 18.97 16.57
CA LEU A 199 16.29 19.45 15.90
C LEU A 199 15.02 18.88 16.57
N VAL A 200 15.19 17.82 17.36
CA VAL A 200 14.17 17.25 18.25
C VAL A 200 14.61 17.52 19.70
N PRO A 201 13.70 17.93 20.61
CA PRO A 201 14.03 18.16 22.01
C PRO A 201 14.71 16.91 22.62
N PRO A 202 15.85 17.07 23.33
CA PRO A 202 16.51 15.94 23.98
C PRO A 202 15.61 15.40 25.09
N GLY A 203 15.31 14.10 25.03
CA GLY A 203 14.40 13.43 25.97
C GLY A 203 12.95 13.33 25.49
N ALA A 204 12.62 13.76 24.27
CA ALA A 204 11.32 13.48 23.68
C ALA A 204 11.18 11.98 23.41
N GLU A 205 10.17 11.36 24.03
CA GLU A 205 9.76 10.01 23.74
C GLU A 205 8.98 10.01 22.43
N ILE A 206 9.49 9.32 21.40
CA ILE A 206 8.79 9.24 20.11
C ILE A 206 7.46 8.49 20.20
N THR A 207 7.25 7.74 21.27
CA THR A 207 5.99 7.08 21.63
C THR A 207 4.92 8.07 22.10
N GLU A 208 5.29 9.29 22.52
CA GLU A 208 4.34 10.37 22.85
C GLU A 208 3.88 11.16 21.61
N ILE A 209 4.53 10.95 20.47
CA ILE A 209 4.12 11.59 19.20
C ILE A 209 3.08 10.69 18.56
N ASP A 210 1.81 11.11 18.60
CA ASP A 210 0.65 10.35 18.10
C ASP A 210 0.92 9.75 16.71
N GLU A 211 1.38 10.58 15.77
CA GLU A 211 1.67 10.15 14.40
C GLU A 211 2.76 9.06 14.31
N VAL A 212 3.71 9.04 15.23
CA VAL A 212 4.76 8.01 15.29
C VAL A 212 4.25 6.78 16.01
N ALA A 213 3.56 6.94 17.14
CA ALA A 213 3.01 5.87 17.95
C ALA A 213 2.06 4.99 17.13
N GLU A 214 1.13 5.60 16.38
CA GLU A 214 0.19 4.91 15.48
C GLU A 214 0.89 4.09 14.37
N ARG A 215 2.15 4.42 14.03
CA ARG A 215 2.88 3.78 12.92
C ARG A 215 3.96 2.82 13.38
N ILE A 216 4.33 2.91 14.65
CA ILE A 216 5.23 1.98 15.32
C ILE A 216 4.44 0.78 15.87
N ALA A 217 3.23 1.00 16.38
CA ALA A 217 2.30 -0.07 16.77
C ALA A 217 1.70 -0.73 15.51
N PRO A 218 2.05 -1.98 15.17
CA PRO A 218 1.62 -2.55 13.91
C PRO A 218 0.15 -2.98 13.97
N GLU A 219 -0.69 -2.32 13.17
CA GLU A 219 -2.11 -2.66 13.08
C GLU A 219 -2.39 -3.61 11.92
N LEU A 220 -2.85 -4.83 12.24
CA LEU A 220 -3.35 -5.79 11.24
C LEU A 220 -4.55 -5.25 10.43
N LEU A 221 -5.27 -4.26 10.95
CA LEU A 221 -6.39 -3.60 10.26
C LEU A 221 -5.96 -2.82 9.01
N LEU A 222 -4.67 -2.56 8.84
CA LEU A 222 -4.13 -1.93 7.62
C LEU A 222 -4.02 -2.91 6.44
N LEU A 223 -4.04 -4.22 6.66
CA LEU A 223 -3.98 -5.22 5.59
C LEU A 223 -5.18 -5.12 4.62
N PRO A 224 -6.45 -5.02 5.06
CA PRO A 224 -7.58 -4.71 4.18
C PRO A 224 -7.39 -3.46 3.31
N VAL A 225 -6.73 -2.43 3.83
CA VAL A 225 -6.44 -1.19 3.07
C VAL A 225 -5.44 -1.48 1.96
N ALA A 226 -4.37 -2.23 2.26
CA ALA A 226 -3.38 -2.65 1.26
C ALA A 226 -3.99 -3.57 0.18
N LEU A 227 -4.84 -4.52 0.57
CA LEU A 227 -5.57 -5.38 -0.35
C LEU A 227 -6.52 -4.56 -1.24
N GLY A 228 -7.28 -3.65 -0.64
CA GLY A 228 -8.17 -2.74 -1.36
C GLY A 228 -7.43 -1.86 -2.35
N ALA A 229 -6.27 -1.31 -1.97
CA ALA A 229 -5.44 -0.49 -2.85
C ALA A 229 -4.89 -1.28 -4.04
N GLY A 230 -4.44 -2.53 -3.83
CA GLY A 230 -3.99 -3.41 -4.91
C GLY A 230 -5.12 -3.77 -5.89
N ALA A 231 -6.29 -4.11 -5.37
CA ALA A 231 -7.46 -4.42 -6.18
C ALA A 231 -7.94 -3.19 -6.98
N ALA A 232 -8.06 -2.03 -6.31
CA ALA A 232 -8.42 -0.77 -6.96
C ALA A 232 -7.39 -0.35 -8.01
N GLY A 233 -6.11 -0.63 -7.79
CA GLY A 233 -5.02 -0.27 -8.71
C GLY A 233 -5.14 -1.01 -10.03
N ILE A 234 -5.36 -2.33 -9.96
CA ILE A 234 -5.61 -3.14 -11.15
C ILE A 234 -6.93 -2.79 -11.81
N LEU A 235 -8.01 -2.61 -11.04
CA LEU A 235 -9.30 -2.25 -11.61
C LEU A 235 -9.22 -0.91 -12.34
N SER A 236 -8.57 0.08 -11.73
CA SER A 236 -8.38 1.41 -12.32
C SER A 236 -7.55 1.36 -13.59
N LEU A 237 -6.51 0.53 -13.62
CA LEU A 237 -5.70 0.35 -14.82
C LEU A 237 -6.49 -0.36 -15.93
N ALA A 238 -7.22 -1.42 -15.57
CA ALA A 238 -7.97 -2.25 -16.50
C ALA A 238 -9.16 -1.51 -17.14
N THR A 239 -9.80 -0.59 -16.41
CA THR A 239 -10.97 0.19 -16.90
C THR A 239 -10.61 1.60 -17.37
N GLY A 240 -9.33 2.01 -17.29
CA GLY A 240 -8.90 3.36 -17.65
C GLY A 240 -9.37 4.46 -16.68
N PHE A 241 -9.69 4.10 -15.43
CA PHE A 241 -10.02 5.06 -14.37
C PHE A 241 -8.75 5.74 -13.80
N SER A 242 -8.92 6.76 -12.95
CA SER A 242 -7.83 7.56 -12.38
C SER A 242 -6.83 6.77 -11.52
N VAL A 243 -5.70 6.43 -12.12
CA VAL A 243 -4.56 5.75 -11.48
C VAL A 243 -3.92 6.60 -10.37
N ALA A 244 -4.01 7.94 -10.47
CA ALA A 244 -3.40 8.86 -9.50
C ALA A 244 -3.95 8.69 -8.08
N ILE A 245 -5.27 8.49 -7.94
CA ILE A 245 -5.92 8.32 -6.63
C ILE A 245 -5.46 7.03 -5.96
N VAL A 246 -5.35 5.95 -6.75
CA VAL A 246 -4.88 4.66 -6.23
C VAL A 246 -3.39 4.72 -5.87
N GLY A 247 -2.60 5.49 -6.61
CA GLY A 247 -1.18 5.68 -6.30
C GLY A 247 -0.97 6.24 -4.90
N VAL A 248 -1.79 7.22 -4.50
CA VAL A 248 -1.76 7.77 -3.13
C VAL A 248 -2.14 6.71 -2.09
N MET A 249 -3.13 5.85 -2.36
CA MET A 249 -3.54 4.78 -1.44
C MET A 249 -2.45 3.72 -1.24
N ILE A 250 -1.78 3.28 -2.31
CA ILE A 250 -0.65 2.35 -2.22
C ILE A 250 0.49 2.99 -1.43
N ALA A 251 0.78 4.27 -1.68
CA ALA A 251 1.80 5.00 -0.94
C ALA A 251 1.42 5.20 0.54
N ALA A 252 0.14 5.44 0.85
CA ALA A 252 -0.36 5.56 2.22
C ALA A 252 -0.14 4.29 3.05
N ALA A 253 -0.23 3.12 2.42
CA ALA A 253 0.01 1.83 3.07
C ALA A 253 1.50 1.51 3.27
N LEU A 254 2.41 2.17 2.55
CA LEU A 254 3.83 1.79 2.50
C LEU A 254 4.78 2.85 3.05
N VAL A 255 4.59 4.13 2.71
CA VAL A 255 5.53 5.22 3.04
C VAL A 255 5.57 5.52 4.55
N PRO A 256 4.44 5.70 5.26
CA PRO A 256 4.50 5.99 6.69
C PRO A 256 5.08 4.83 7.52
N PRO A 257 4.68 3.55 7.34
CA PRO A 257 5.31 2.44 8.07
C PRO A 257 6.80 2.27 7.73
N MET A 258 7.21 2.62 6.51
CA MET A 258 8.63 2.64 6.11
C MET A 258 9.41 3.73 6.86
N ALA A 259 8.84 4.92 7.02
CA ALA A 259 9.44 6.00 7.80
C ALA A 259 9.46 5.68 9.30
N ALA A 260 8.38 5.13 9.84
CA ALA A 260 8.28 4.70 11.24
C ALA A 260 9.32 3.63 11.57
N ALA A 261 9.52 2.64 10.69
CA ALA A 261 10.59 1.66 10.84
C ALA A 261 11.98 2.31 10.92
N GLY A 262 12.23 3.33 10.07
CA GLY A 262 13.48 4.10 10.11
C GLY A 262 13.65 4.92 11.40
N ILE A 263 12.59 5.59 11.87
CA ILE A 263 12.58 6.34 13.12
C ILE A 263 12.88 5.41 14.31
N ALA A 264 12.20 4.28 14.39
CA ALA A 264 12.42 3.28 15.43
C ALA A 264 13.87 2.76 15.43
N LEU A 265 14.46 2.53 14.26
CA LEU A 265 15.89 2.17 14.16
C LEU A 265 16.81 3.27 14.68
N ALA A 266 16.50 4.54 14.41
CA ALA A 266 17.29 5.67 14.88
C ALA A 266 17.20 5.88 16.40
N TRP A 267 16.03 5.60 16.99
CA TRP A 267 15.81 5.67 18.44
C TRP A 267 16.26 4.42 19.20
N GLY A 268 16.77 3.40 18.51
CA GLY A 268 17.25 2.18 19.16
C GLY A 268 16.13 1.25 19.64
N LEU A 269 14.94 1.31 19.01
CA LEU A 269 13.79 0.48 19.29
C LEU A 269 13.69 -0.68 18.27
N PRO A 270 14.43 -1.80 18.46
CA PRO A 270 14.52 -2.86 17.45
C PRO A 270 13.21 -3.62 17.23
N VAL A 271 12.39 -3.80 18.28
CA VAL A 271 11.10 -4.50 18.20
C VAL A 271 10.10 -3.69 17.39
N ALA A 272 9.97 -2.40 17.70
CA ALA A 272 9.21 -1.40 16.95
C ALA A 272 9.63 -1.37 15.47
N ALA A 273 10.93 -1.23 15.21
CA ALA A 273 11.48 -1.20 13.85
C ALA A 273 11.14 -2.46 13.05
N LEU A 274 11.25 -3.63 13.69
CA LEU A 274 10.93 -4.91 13.07
C LEU A 274 9.42 -5.05 12.84
N GLY A 275 8.58 -4.64 13.78
CA GLY A 275 7.13 -4.58 13.65
C GLY A 275 6.68 -3.74 12.46
N SER A 276 7.13 -2.48 12.38
CA SER A 276 6.83 -1.59 11.24
C SER A 276 7.40 -2.13 9.93
N THR A 277 8.60 -2.72 9.93
CA THR A 277 9.17 -3.36 8.73
C THR A 277 8.32 -4.53 8.25
N VAL A 278 7.88 -5.40 9.16
CA VAL A 278 7.00 -6.52 8.82
C VAL A 278 5.66 -6.02 8.29
N LEU A 279 5.09 -4.96 8.88
CA LEU A 279 3.88 -4.32 8.38
C LEU A 279 4.05 -3.79 6.94
N VAL A 280 5.16 -3.11 6.62
CA VAL A 280 5.47 -2.68 5.24
C VAL A 280 5.52 -3.89 4.30
N LEU A 281 6.15 -4.99 4.72
CA LEU A 281 6.25 -6.21 3.91
C LEU A 281 4.89 -6.88 3.69
N VAL A 282 4.05 -6.96 4.73
CA VAL A 282 2.68 -7.49 4.64
C VAL A 282 1.86 -6.63 3.67
N ASN A 283 1.94 -5.30 3.78
CA ASN A 283 1.21 -4.39 2.90
C ASN A 283 1.71 -4.48 1.46
N LEU A 284 3.03 -4.51 1.25
CA LEU A 284 3.64 -4.68 -0.06
C LEU A 284 3.16 -5.97 -0.72
N LEU A 285 3.29 -7.11 -0.03
CA LEU A 285 2.85 -8.40 -0.56
C LEU A 285 1.32 -8.45 -0.73
N GLY A 286 0.57 -7.83 0.17
CA GLY A 286 -0.89 -7.70 0.11
C GLY A 286 -1.35 -6.96 -1.14
N VAL A 287 -0.76 -5.81 -1.45
CA VAL A 287 -1.04 -5.05 -2.69
C VAL A 287 -0.81 -5.93 -3.93
N ASN A 288 0.32 -6.66 -3.99
CA ASN A 288 0.62 -7.55 -5.11
C ASN A 288 -0.34 -8.74 -5.20
N LEU A 289 -0.68 -9.35 -4.06
CA LEU A 289 -1.62 -10.47 -3.99
C LEU A 289 -3.02 -10.04 -4.44
N ALA A 290 -3.51 -8.92 -3.94
CA ALA A 290 -4.80 -8.39 -4.32
C ALA A 290 -4.84 -8.02 -5.81
N GLY A 291 -3.81 -7.33 -6.31
CA GLY A 291 -3.71 -7.04 -7.74
C GLY A 291 -3.74 -8.31 -8.60
N LEU A 292 -2.98 -9.33 -8.21
CA LEU A 292 -2.98 -10.64 -8.89
C LEU A 292 -4.36 -11.32 -8.85
N LEU A 293 -5.02 -11.33 -7.69
CA LEU A 293 -6.35 -11.92 -7.53
C LEU A 293 -7.41 -11.16 -8.36
N THR A 294 -7.31 -9.83 -8.41
CA THR A 294 -8.21 -9.00 -9.23
C THR A 294 -8.01 -9.25 -10.72
N LEU A 295 -6.76 -9.30 -11.21
CA LEU A 295 -6.50 -9.68 -12.60
C LEU A 295 -7.05 -11.07 -12.94
N TRP A 296 -6.87 -12.03 -12.03
CA TRP A 296 -7.39 -13.38 -12.20
C TRP A 296 -8.93 -13.43 -12.21
N TYR A 297 -9.56 -12.66 -11.33
CA TYR A 297 -11.02 -12.53 -11.22
C TYR A 297 -11.61 -11.90 -12.48
N ILE A 298 -10.99 -10.84 -12.98
CA ILE A 298 -11.39 -10.14 -14.21
C ILE A 298 -11.18 -11.01 -15.46
N GLY A 299 -10.40 -12.09 -15.39
CA GLY A 299 -10.31 -13.08 -16.47
C GLY A 299 -9.02 -13.01 -17.29
N TYR A 300 -8.07 -12.15 -16.93
CA TYR A 300 -6.73 -12.19 -17.50
C TYR A 300 -6.05 -13.51 -17.11
N ARG A 301 -5.93 -14.44 -18.07
CA ARG A 301 -5.35 -15.78 -17.90
C ARG A 301 -4.21 -16.00 -18.90
N PRO A 302 -3.08 -16.62 -18.51
CA PRO A 302 -1.96 -16.80 -19.43
C PRO A 302 -2.33 -17.65 -20.67
N GLU A 303 -2.06 -17.13 -21.86
CA GLU A 303 -2.55 -17.61 -23.18
C GLU A 303 -1.79 -18.76 -23.83
N ASN A 304 -1.09 -19.60 -23.08
CA ASN A 304 -0.47 -20.77 -23.71
C ASN A 304 -1.52 -21.88 -23.89
N TRP A 305 -2.29 -21.79 -24.98
CA TRP A 305 -3.28 -22.76 -25.45
C TRP A 305 -2.72 -24.19 -25.64
N PHE A 306 -1.40 -24.35 -25.73
CA PHE A 306 -0.74 -25.66 -25.79
C PHE A 306 -0.33 -26.26 -24.44
N GLU A 307 -0.43 -25.51 -23.32
CA GLU A 307 -0.07 -25.98 -21.97
C GLU A 307 -1.01 -25.43 -20.88
N THR A 308 -2.33 -25.48 -21.10
CA THR A 308 -3.37 -24.93 -20.20
C THR A 308 -3.25 -25.39 -18.74
N SER A 309 -2.64 -26.55 -18.46
CA SER A 309 -2.43 -27.05 -17.08
C SER A 309 -1.18 -26.53 -16.37
N ILE A 310 -0.15 -26.07 -17.09
CA ILE A 310 1.15 -25.70 -16.50
C ILE A 310 1.14 -24.23 -16.09
N ALA A 311 0.58 -23.36 -16.93
CA ALA A 311 0.51 -21.92 -16.65
C ALA A 311 -0.41 -21.60 -15.46
N GLN A 312 -1.61 -22.22 -15.40
CA GLN A 312 -2.52 -22.09 -14.26
C GLN A 312 -1.91 -22.59 -12.95
N ARG A 313 -1.17 -23.71 -12.99
CA ARG A 313 -0.45 -24.23 -11.81
C ARG A 313 0.65 -23.28 -11.32
N LYS A 314 1.32 -22.54 -12.20
CA LYS A 314 2.34 -21.54 -11.80
C LYS A 314 1.68 -20.37 -11.08
N LEU A 315 0.59 -19.85 -11.63
CA LEU A 315 -0.15 -18.73 -11.04
C LEU A 315 -0.73 -19.10 -9.66
N LEU A 316 -1.35 -20.29 -9.54
CA LEU A 316 -1.82 -20.82 -8.26
C LEU A 316 -0.70 -21.06 -7.25
N LYS A 317 0.47 -21.55 -7.69
CA LYS A 317 1.64 -21.70 -6.82
C LYS A 317 2.12 -20.35 -6.30
N GLN A 318 2.13 -19.33 -7.15
CA GLN A 318 2.58 -17.99 -6.76
C GLN A 318 1.61 -17.30 -5.80
N ILE A 319 0.30 -17.42 -6.05
CA ILE A 319 -0.74 -17.04 -5.08
C ILE A 319 -0.50 -17.76 -3.75
N GLY A 320 -0.28 -19.08 -3.80
CA GLY A 320 0.02 -19.89 -2.60
C GLY A 320 1.25 -19.41 -1.85
N VAL A 321 2.33 -19.04 -2.56
CA VAL A 321 3.54 -18.47 -1.94
C VAL A 321 3.23 -17.13 -1.28
N PHE A 322 2.54 -16.21 -1.94
CA PHE A 322 2.15 -14.93 -1.33
C PHE A 322 1.27 -15.14 -0.09
N VAL A 323 0.25 -15.99 -0.17
CA VAL A 323 -0.63 -16.30 0.95
C VAL A 323 0.15 -16.89 2.13
N VAL A 324 1.05 -17.84 1.88
CA VAL A 324 1.86 -18.45 2.96
C VAL A 324 2.80 -17.43 3.59
N VAL A 325 3.50 -16.63 2.78
CA VAL A 325 4.43 -15.62 3.30
C VAL A 325 3.68 -14.54 4.08
N ILE A 326 2.56 -14.03 3.55
CA ILE A 326 1.70 -13.07 4.26
C ILE A 326 1.17 -13.70 5.54
N ALA A 327 0.68 -14.94 5.53
CA ALA A 327 0.17 -15.59 6.74
C ALA A 327 1.25 -15.74 7.83
N VAL A 328 2.49 -16.08 7.46
CA VAL A 328 3.60 -16.17 8.41
C VAL A 328 3.95 -14.80 8.99
N LEU A 329 4.03 -13.76 8.15
CA LEU A 329 4.31 -12.39 8.60
C LEU A 329 3.15 -11.82 9.43
N SER A 330 1.91 -12.07 9.05
CA SER A 330 0.71 -11.66 9.78
C SER A 330 0.56 -12.42 11.10
N LEU A 331 1.01 -13.67 11.20
CA LEU A 331 1.04 -14.39 12.48
C LEU A 331 2.04 -13.74 13.45
N PHE A 332 3.20 -13.36 12.93
CA PHE A 332 4.17 -12.59 13.71
C PHE A 332 3.57 -11.24 14.16
N LEU A 333 2.90 -10.53 13.26
CA LEU A 333 2.25 -9.26 13.56
C LEU A 333 1.12 -9.42 14.58
N ALA A 334 0.31 -10.47 14.44
CA ALA A 334 -0.75 -10.80 15.39
C ALA A 334 -0.22 -11.02 16.80
N GLY A 335 0.98 -11.61 16.92
CA GLY A 335 1.66 -11.73 18.20
C GLY A 335 1.97 -10.36 18.81
N ILE A 336 2.59 -9.44 18.05
CA ILE A 336 2.89 -8.07 18.52
C ILE A 336 1.60 -7.30 18.84
N THR A 337 0.58 -7.39 17.98
CA THR A 337 -0.71 -6.74 18.23
C THR A 337 -1.38 -7.31 19.48
N TYR A 338 -1.25 -8.62 19.73
CA TYR A 338 -1.81 -9.27 20.91
C TYR A 338 -1.08 -8.88 22.19
N THR A 339 0.25 -8.72 22.15
CA THR A 339 0.99 -8.21 23.32
C THR A 339 0.61 -6.77 23.62
N SER A 340 0.53 -5.91 22.59
CA SER A 340 0.05 -4.53 22.74
C SER A 340 -1.36 -4.45 23.31
N TYR A 341 -2.27 -5.31 22.83
CA TYR A 341 -3.65 -5.37 23.33
C TYR A 341 -3.73 -5.75 24.81
N GLN A 342 -2.91 -6.71 25.25
CA GLN A 342 -2.87 -7.11 26.66
C GLN A 342 -2.37 -5.98 27.56
N VAL A 343 -1.34 -5.24 27.14
CA VAL A 343 -0.83 -4.08 27.88
C VAL A 343 -1.90 -2.99 27.99
N SER A 344 -2.57 -2.63 26.89
CA SER A 344 -3.65 -1.63 26.93
C SER A 344 -4.85 -2.08 27.76
N ALA A 345 -5.21 -3.36 27.75
CA ALA A 345 -6.28 -3.90 28.59
C ALA A 345 -5.90 -3.89 30.09
N PHE A 346 -4.63 -4.15 30.40
CA PHE A 346 -4.11 -4.00 31.75
C PHE A 346 -4.12 -2.54 32.21
N GLU A 347 -3.67 -1.61 31.37
CA GLU A 347 -3.69 -0.17 31.65
C GLU A 347 -5.12 0.33 31.94
N GLU A 348 -6.12 -0.09 31.14
CA GLU A 348 -7.53 0.23 31.40
C GLU A 348 -8.01 -0.34 32.75
N THR A 349 -7.63 -1.58 33.07
CA THR A 349 -7.98 -2.24 34.34
C THR A 349 -7.31 -1.54 35.53
N ALA A 350 -6.02 -1.20 35.41
CA ALA A 350 -5.26 -0.48 36.43
C ALA A 350 -5.81 0.93 36.64
N SER A 351 -6.22 1.62 35.57
CA SER A 351 -6.88 2.92 35.65
C SER A 351 -8.20 2.85 36.40
N GLN A 352 -9.03 1.83 36.12
CA GLN A 352 -10.30 1.62 36.83
C GLN A 352 -10.08 1.31 38.32
N GLU A 353 -9.14 0.42 38.66
CA GLU A 353 -8.81 0.10 40.05
C GLU A 353 -8.25 1.33 40.79
N ALA A 354 -7.41 2.13 40.13
CA ALA A 354 -6.89 3.37 40.69
C ALA A 354 -8.01 4.39 40.93
N GLU A 355 -8.94 4.57 39.98
CA GLU A 355 -10.12 5.41 40.16
C GLU A 355 -10.99 4.95 41.33
N ASP A 356 -11.23 3.64 41.47
CA ASP A 356 -12.02 3.07 42.56
C ASP A 356 -11.40 3.34 43.94
N VAL A 357 -10.08 3.13 44.08
CA VAL A 357 -9.34 3.42 45.34
C VAL A 357 -9.36 4.92 45.66
N LEU A 358 -9.18 5.77 44.65
CA LEU A 358 -9.16 7.22 44.82
C LEU A 358 -10.57 7.77 45.10
N ALA A 359 -11.62 7.15 44.58
CA ALA A 359 -13.02 7.54 44.85
C ALA A 359 -13.43 7.36 46.31
N GLU A 360 -12.75 6.49 47.08
CA GLU A 360 -12.94 6.39 48.54
C GLU A 360 -12.40 7.63 49.29
N HIS A 361 -11.65 8.49 48.61
CA HIS A 361 -10.99 9.68 49.16
C HIS A 361 -11.52 10.95 48.49
N ASP A 362 -12.42 11.68 49.17
CA ASP A 362 -13.12 12.89 48.67
C ASP A 362 -12.22 14.02 48.11
N ALA A 363 -10.91 13.96 48.33
CA ALA A 363 -9.93 15.00 47.99
C ALA A 363 -8.91 14.60 46.92
N LEU A 364 -8.97 13.36 46.40
CA LEU A 364 -8.01 12.85 45.42
C LEU A 364 -8.70 12.54 44.08
N THR A 365 -8.03 12.83 42.98
CA THR A 365 -8.49 12.51 41.63
C THR A 365 -7.37 11.91 40.82
N LEU A 366 -7.65 10.86 40.04
CA LEU A 366 -6.70 10.39 39.04
C LEU A 366 -6.53 11.46 37.96
N LEU A 367 -5.29 11.87 37.70
CA LEU A 367 -4.96 12.80 36.62
C LEU A 367 -4.53 12.02 35.38
N GLU A 368 -3.61 11.08 35.56
CA GLU A 368 -3.00 10.29 34.50
C GLU A 368 -2.52 8.96 35.08
N LEU A 369 -2.61 7.90 34.29
CA LEU A 369 -1.95 6.63 34.57
C LEU A 369 -1.17 6.27 33.32
N SER A 370 0.10 5.92 33.50
CA SER A 370 0.95 5.43 32.42
C SER A 370 1.65 4.15 32.83
N VAL A 371 1.79 3.24 31.87
CA VAL A 371 2.39 1.92 32.07
C VAL A 371 3.71 1.85 31.29
N GLU A 372 4.83 1.72 32.00
CA GLU A 372 6.13 1.53 31.39
C GLU A 372 6.43 0.02 31.29
N VAL A 373 6.73 -0.44 30.07
CA VAL A 373 6.98 -1.85 29.74
C VAL A 373 8.48 -2.06 29.45
N HIS A 374 9.05 -3.16 29.94
CA HIS A 374 10.44 -3.56 29.73
C HIS A 374 10.74 -3.84 28.25
N GLU A 375 11.64 -3.07 27.64
CA GLU A 375 12.03 -3.20 26.23
C GLU A 375 13.18 -4.22 25.99
N ASP A 376 13.15 -5.42 26.59
CA ASP A 376 14.13 -6.46 26.22
C ASP A 376 13.75 -7.12 24.89
N GLY A 377 14.10 -6.45 23.78
CA GLY A 377 14.53 -6.95 22.46
C GLY A 377 13.77 -8.05 21.69
N ALA A 378 12.90 -8.84 22.32
CA ALA A 378 12.20 -9.97 21.75
C ALA A 378 10.68 -9.76 21.91
N PRO A 379 9.90 -9.74 20.81
CA PRO A 379 8.44 -9.57 20.86
C PRO A 379 7.71 -10.72 21.57
N PHE A 380 8.42 -11.79 21.95
CA PHE A 380 7.91 -12.93 22.70
C PHE A 380 8.92 -13.28 23.78
N GLY A 381 8.59 -13.02 25.04
CA GLY A 381 9.33 -13.54 26.19
C GLY A 381 9.17 -15.06 26.35
N SER A 382 9.62 -15.61 27.48
CA SER A 382 9.38 -17.02 27.83
C SER A 382 7.90 -17.36 28.08
N SER A 383 7.07 -16.34 28.23
CA SER A 383 5.62 -16.40 28.47
C SER A 383 4.86 -15.72 27.31
N LEU A 384 3.61 -16.13 27.12
CA LEU A 384 2.66 -15.51 26.18
C LEU A 384 1.85 -14.37 26.83
N ASP A 385 2.12 -14.10 28.11
CA ASP A 385 1.48 -13.04 28.88
C ASP A 385 2.32 -11.77 28.78
N ALA A 386 1.74 -10.72 28.20
CA ALA A 386 2.46 -9.45 28.02
C ALA A 386 2.51 -8.62 29.30
N THR A 387 1.69 -8.96 30.31
CA THR A 387 1.70 -8.26 31.60
C THR A 387 2.96 -8.55 32.42
N GLU A 388 3.65 -9.67 32.16
CA GLU A 388 4.96 -9.97 32.74
C GLU A 388 6.06 -8.98 32.30
N GLN A 389 5.82 -8.17 31.27
CA GLN A 389 6.76 -7.15 30.81
C GLN A 389 6.51 -5.78 31.44
N VAL A 390 5.46 -5.62 32.27
CA VAL A 390 5.19 -4.34 32.94
C VAL A 390 6.14 -4.18 34.12
N ASP A 391 7.04 -3.20 34.05
CA ASP A 391 8.01 -2.94 35.12
C ASP A 391 7.51 -1.89 36.11
N VAL A 392 6.90 -0.82 35.59
CA VAL A 392 6.48 0.34 36.37
C VAL A 392 5.10 0.80 35.94
N VAL A 393 4.21 0.99 36.93
CA VAL A 393 2.94 1.70 36.74
C VAL A 393 3.05 3.04 37.43
N ILE A 394 2.95 4.13 36.67
CA ILE A 394 3.00 5.50 37.19
C ILE A 394 1.57 6.01 37.30
N ILE A 395 1.19 6.45 38.49
CA ILE A 395 -0.14 6.97 38.79
C ILE A 395 0.02 8.42 39.24
N GLU A 396 -0.46 9.35 38.44
CA GLU A 396 -0.51 10.76 38.81
C GLU A 396 -1.84 11.08 39.51
N VAL A 397 -1.73 11.49 40.77
CA VAL A 397 -2.87 11.76 41.64
C VAL A 397 -2.93 13.25 41.97
N GLY A 398 -4.02 13.90 41.59
CA GLY A 398 -4.34 15.28 41.91
C GLY A 398 -4.97 15.41 43.29
N GLY A 399 -4.52 16.38 44.09
CA GLY A 399 -5.12 16.65 45.40
C GLY A 399 -4.68 17.97 46.04
N PRO A 400 -5.26 18.36 47.19
CA PRO A 400 -4.85 19.54 47.93
C PRO A 400 -3.40 19.41 48.46
N PRO A 401 -2.72 20.53 48.75
CA PRO A 401 -1.34 20.52 49.23
C PRO A 401 -1.21 19.73 50.54
N GLU A 402 -0.12 18.96 50.67
CA GLU A 402 0.24 18.12 51.83
C GLU A 402 -0.61 16.85 52.05
N THR A 403 -1.41 16.43 51.08
CA THR A 403 -2.18 15.17 51.12
C THR A 403 -1.31 13.99 50.68
N TYR A 404 -0.32 13.62 51.48
CA TYR A 404 0.47 12.39 51.27
C TYR A 404 -0.07 11.30 52.19
N ASP A 405 -0.80 10.34 51.64
CA ASP A 405 -1.31 9.20 52.39
C ASP A 405 -0.60 7.91 51.97
N SER A 406 0.24 7.38 52.86
CA SER A 406 0.93 6.11 52.62
C SER A 406 -0.02 4.93 52.50
N ALA A 407 -1.22 5.00 53.09
CA ALA A 407 -2.22 3.93 53.00
C ALA A 407 -2.82 3.85 51.59
N VAL A 408 -3.00 4.98 50.91
CA VAL A 408 -3.46 5.02 49.51
C VAL A 408 -2.43 4.40 48.58
N ILE A 409 -1.14 4.68 48.81
CA ILE A 409 -0.05 4.09 48.02
C ILE A 409 -0.01 2.56 48.18
N GLU A 410 -0.12 2.06 49.40
CA GLU A 410 -0.14 0.61 49.69
C GLU A 410 -1.38 -0.09 49.10
N GLN A 411 -2.54 0.56 49.12
CA GLN A 411 -3.75 0.04 48.48
C GLN A 411 -3.66 0.01 46.96
N LEU A 412 -3.14 1.07 46.33
CA LEU A 412 -2.92 1.11 44.88
C LEU A 412 -1.92 0.04 44.45
N ASP A 413 -0.83 -0.12 45.18
CA ASP A 413 0.18 -1.16 44.94
C ASP A 413 -0.43 -2.57 45.04
N GLU A 414 -1.20 -2.86 46.09
CA GLU A 414 -1.85 -4.17 46.27
C GLU A 414 -2.91 -4.44 45.19
N ARG A 415 -3.74 -3.44 44.83
CA ARG A 415 -4.79 -3.61 43.82
C ARG A 415 -4.24 -3.82 42.42
N ILE A 416 -3.20 -3.10 42.04
CA ILE A 416 -2.60 -3.21 40.71
C ILE A 416 -1.83 -4.52 40.59
N ASN A 417 -1.03 -4.89 41.59
CA ASN A 417 -0.28 -6.14 41.59
C ASN A 417 -1.16 -7.41 41.66
N GLN A 418 -2.45 -7.30 42.00
CA GLN A 418 -3.40 -8.42 41.88
C GLN A 418 -3.76 -8.76 40.42
N HIS A 419 -3.54 -7.83 39.50
CA HIS A 419 -3.85 -7.97 38.08
C HIS A 419 -2.60 -8.15 37.20
N THR A 420 -1.41 -8.17 37.80
CA THR A 420 -0.15 -8.48 37.10
C THR A 420 0.35 -9.89 37.41
N ALA A 421 1.04 -10.52 36.46
CA ALA A 421 1.65 -11.83 36.64
C ALA A 421 2.91 -11.81 37.53
N ASP A 422 3.67 -10.71 37.52
CA ASP A 422 4.87 -10.47 38.32
C ASP A 422 4.74 -9.18 39.17
N GLU A 423 5.55 -9.08 40.23
CA GLU A 423 5.57 -7.94 41.15
C GLU A 423 6.03 -6.67 40.40
N THR A 424 5.08 -5.77 40.14
CA THR A 424 5.25 -4.52 39.39
C THR A 424 5.55 -3.37 40.34
N THR A 425 6.44 -2.46 39.96
CA THR A 425 6.71 -1.27 40.79
C THR A 425 5.62 -0.22 40.57
N VAL A 426 4.79 0.05 41.58
CA VAL A 426 3.80 1.14 41.51
C VAL A 426 4.41 2.45 42.02
N GLN A 427 4.47 3.47 41.16
CA GLN A 427 4.92 4.82 41.48
C GLN A 427 3.75 5.79 41.54
N VAL A 428 3.44 6.31 42.73
CA VAL A 428 2.38 7.30 42.90
C VAL A 428 2.98 8.71 42.96
N ARG A 429 2.61 9.57 42.00
CA ARG A 429 3.04 10.97 41.90
C ARG A 429 1.90 11.89 42.36
N PHE A 430 2.08 12.54 43.50
CA PHE A 430 1.10 13.53 43.99
C PHE A 430 1.32 14.89 43.34
N VAL A 431 0.31 15.38 42.62
CA VAL A 431 0.30 16.69 41.97
C VAL A 431 -0.68 17.59 42.72
N THR A 432 -0.19 18.73 43.22
CA THR A 432 -1.07 19.68 43.90
C THR A 432 -1.91 20.44 42.87
N THR A 433 -3.22 20.24 42.91
CA THR A 433 -4.18 20.95 42.05
C THR A 433 -4.78 22.13 42.82
N GLY A 434 -4.44 23.36 42.44
CA GLY A 434 -5.01 24.55 43.05
C GLY A 434 -6.40 24.88 42.48
N SER A 435 -7.43 24.92 43.32
CA SER A 435 -8.70 25.58 42.96
C SER A 435 -8.46 27.10 42.97
N GLY A 436 -8.22 27.68 41.79
CA GLY A 436 -8.23 29.13 41.58
C GLY A 436 -9.64 29.69 41.53
#